data_AF-A0A3G8XK17-F1
#
_entry.id   AF-A0A3G8XK17-F1
#
_cell.length_a   1.000
_cell.length_b   1.000
_cell.length_c   1.000
_cell.angle_alpha   90.00
_cell.angle_beta   90.00
_cell.angle_gamma   90.00
#
_symmetry.space_group_name_H-M   'P 1'
#
loop_
_entity.id
_entity.type
_entity.pdbx_description
1 polymer ?
#
loop_
_entity_poly.entity_id
_entity_poly.type
_entity_poly.pdbx_seq_one_letter_code
_entity_poly.pdbx_strand_id
1 'polypeptide(L)'
;MDDFNKMGTGKLDKYNSSTSKMADDNASPANEENHENGSYELSAGSDEVASSVNKPEDEATVKNENSASTENPEGDDKEEEKQEQSESKSSEHDGKYFVIPRGKAMCNKGTAFPNFKVTSHQKHYWNDAEGQADYLAVTEDDLTFNPPAAPFGSCSVKNGNPCTFAPAGKWQKPYEKVKVMGKSCLTEASELMCSIGGKITVMKHGQQSEAGKSNAIDANSAEQEILNPVVDYDEFKEEIEENDDRHAW
;
A
#
# COMPACT_ATOMS: atom_id res chain seq x y z
N MET A 1 -36.88 60.94 -20.85
CA MET A 1 -36.06 59.74 -21.01
C MET A 1 -36.87 58.70 -21.77
N ASP A 2 -36.79 58.82 -23.09
CA ASP A 2 -36.47 57.76 -24.05
C ASP A 2 -37.23 56.42 -24.00
N ASP A 3 -38.02 56.24 -25.06
CA ASP A 3 -38.40 55.00 -25.73
C ASP A 3 -37.27 53.96 -25.81
N PHE A 4 -37.58 52.67 -25.63
CA PHE A 4 -37.11 51.61 -26.54
C PHE A 4 -37.90 50.29 -26.40
N ASN A 5 -38.50 49.88 -27.54
CA ASN A 5 -38.91 48.56 -28.05
C ASN A 5 -38.90 47.32 -27.11
N LYS A 6 -39.95 46.50 -27.01
CA LYS A 6 -40.75 45.75 -28.02
C LYS A 6 -40.04 44.52 -28.63
N MET A 7 -40.72 43.37 -28.48
CA MET A 7 -40.73 42.14 -29.29
C MET A 7 -39.61 41.10 -29.15
N GLY A 8 -40.02 39.83 -29.10
CA GLY A 8 -39.23 38.74 -29.68
C GLY A 8 -39.40 37.36 -29.07
N THR A 9 -40.58 36.76 -29.18
CA THR A 9 -40.77 35.31 -29.01
C THR A 9 -40.03 34.56 -30.14
N GLY A 10 -39.07 33.71 -29.78
CA GLY A 10 -38.27 32.91 -30.72
C GLY A 10 -38.31 31.43 -30.35
N LYS A 11 -38.72 30.61 -31.31
CA LYS A 11 -39.20 29.24 -31.21
C LYS A 11 -38.05 28.22 -31.18
N LEU A 12 -38.32 27.15 -30.44
CA LEU A 12 -37.55 25.92 -30.30
C LEU A 12 -37.65 25.09 -31.60
N ASP A 13 -36.53 24.78 -32.25
CA ASP A 13 -36.46 23.74 -33.28
C ASP A 13 -35.38 22.70 -32.94
N LYS A 14 -35.84 21.44 -32.89
CA LYS A 14 -35.08 20.20 -32.76
C LYS A 14 -34.59 19.72 -34.13
N TYR A 15 -33.74 18.68 -34.11
CA TYR A 15 -33.16 17.87 -35.21
C TYR A 15 -31.75 18.34 -35.64
N ASN A 16 -30.74 17.49 -35.84
CA ASN A 16 -30.77 16.06 -36.13
C ASN A 16 -29.48 15.32 -35.69
N SER A 17 -29.66 14.01 -35.51
CA SER A 17 -28.71 12.91 -35.42
C SER A 17 -27.57 12.95 -36.44
N SER A 18 -26.37 12.52 -36.03
CA SER A 18 -25.45 11.77 -36.90
C SER A 18 -24.62 10.80 -36.07
N THR A 19 -24.97 9.53 -36.26
CA THR A 19 -24.23 8.33 -35.89
C THR A 19 -23.17 8.09 -36.96
N SER A 20 -21.92 7.82 -36.57
CA SER A 20 -20.95 7.13 -37.44
C SER A 20 -20.41 5.90 -36.70
N LYS A 21 -20.84 4.74 -37.20
CA LYS A 21 -20.19 3.46 -36.99
C LYS A 21 -18.94 3.42 -37.88
N MET A 22 -17.82 2.98 -37.34
CA MET A 22 -16.76 2.36 -38.12
C MET A 22 -16.33 1.10 -37.36
N ALA A 23 -16.70 -0.04 -37.91
CA ALA A 23 -16.04 -1.31 -37.71
C ALA A 23 -15.26 -1.60 -39.00
N ASP A 24 -14.06 -2.15 -38.86
CA ASP A 24 -13.70 -3.45 -39.45
C ASP A 24 -12.17 -3.55 -39.66
N ASP A 25 -11.70 -4.77 -39.40
CA ASP A 25 -10.53 -5.44 -39.96
C ASP A 25 -9.13 -5.02 -39.53
N ASN A 26 -8.61 -5.75 -38.53
CA ASN A 26 -7.26 -6.28 -38.66
C ASN A 26 -7.12 -7.64 -37.96
N ALA A 27 -7.15 -8.70 -38.78
CA ALA A 27 -6.89 -10.08 -38.40
C ALA A 27 -5.70 -10.60 -39.20
N SER A 28 -4.67 -11.09 -38.52
CA SER A 28 -3.75 -12.20 -38.88
C SER A 28 -2.45 -12.12 -38.07
N PRO A 29 -1.66 -13.20 -37.97
CA PRO A 29 -2.06 -14.56 -37.63
C PRO A 29 -1.15 -15.14 -36.52
N ALA A 30 -1.51 -16.34 -36.07
CA ALA A 30 -0.70 -17.19 -35.22
C ALA A 30 0.70 -17.46 -35.82
N ASN A 31 1.73 -17.45 -34.98
CA ASN A 31 2.90 -18.28 -35.19
C ASN A 31 3.01 -19.30 -34.06
N GLU A 32 3.10 -20.54 -34.49
CA GLU A 32 3.17 -21.75 -33.71
C GLU A 32 4.51 -22.34 -34.11
N GLU A 33 5.52 -22.27 -33.23
CA GLU A 33 6.72 -23.08 -33.39
C GLU A 33 7.10 -23.75 -32.06
N ASN A 34 7.00 -25.06 -32.15
CA ASN A 34 7.45 -26.10 -31.25
C ASN A 34 8.87 -25.86 -30.71
N HIS A 35 9.11 -26.20 -29.45
CA HIS A 35 10.38 -26.80 -29.07
C HIS A 35 10.15 -27.94 -28.06
N GLU A 36 10.73 -29.08 -28.42
CA GLU A 36 10.61 -30.39 -27.81
C GLU A 36 11.18 -30.50 -26.39
N ASN A 37 10.49 -31.31 -25.59
CA ASN A 37 10.99 -32.39 -24.73
C ASN A 37 12.39 -32.25 -24.10
N GLY A 38 12.40 -32.14 -22.77
CA GLY A 38 13.54 -32.47 -21.92
C GLY A 38 13.08 -33.17 -20.66
N SER A 39 12.79 -34.47 -20.76
CA SER A 39 12.55 -35.37 -19.65
C SER A 39 13.83 -35.61 -18.85
N TYR A 40 13.76 -35.43 -17.54
CA TYR A 40 14.65 -36.13 -16.61
C TYR A 40 13.84 -36.58 -15.40
N GLU A 41 13.53 -37.88 -15.38
CA GLU A 41 13.13 -38.60 -14.19
C GLU A 41 14.38 -38.91 -13.37
N LEU A 42 14.35 -38.63 -12.07
CA LEU A 42 15.19 -39.30 -11.08
C LEU A 42 14.34 -39.65 -9.87
N SER A 43 14.06 -40.95 -9.78
CA SER A 43 13.39 -41.65 -8.69
C SER A 43 14.34 -41.94 -7.52
N ALA A 44 13.87 -41.69 -6.30
CA ALA A 44 14.15 -42.46 -5.08
C ALA A 44 13.09 -41.99 -4.06
N GLY A 45 12.30 -42.80 -3.37
CA GLY A 45 12.54 -44.16 -2.89
C GLY A 45 12.40 -44.13 -1.37
N SER A 46 11.21 -44.51 -0.88
CA SER A 46 10.87 -45.11 0.44
C SER A 46 11.34 -44.44 1.74
N ASP A 47 10.40 -44.12 2.65
CA ASP A 47 10.06 -45.03 3.76
C ASP A 47 8.95 -44.46 4.67
N GLU A 48 8.02 -45.33 5.03
CA GLU A 48 6.99 -45.12 6.03
C GLU A 48 7.56 -45.32 7.44
N VAL A 49 7.15 -44.49 8.43
CA VAL A 49 6.95 -44.97 9.80
C VAL A 49 5.74 -44.29 10.43
N ALA A 50 4.89 -45.13 11.02
CA ALA A 50 3.69 -44.78 11.78
C ALA A 50 4.00 -44.49 13.27
N SER A 51 2.93 -44.24 14.02
CA SER A 51 2.80 -44.15 15.49
C SER A 51 2.98 -42.74 16.07
N SER A 52 2.21 -42.26 17.06
CA SER A 52 1.20 -42.89 17.92
C SER A 52 0.21 -41.84 18.44
N VAL A 53 -1.00 -42.32 18.68
CA VAL A 53 -2.09 -41.75 19.48
C VAL A 53 -1.63 -41.43 20.90
N ASN A 54 -2.09 -40.32 21.48
CA ASN A 54 -2.52 -40.24 22.88
C ASN A 54 -3.37 -38.97 23.14
N LYS A 55 -4.63 -39.21 23.55
CA LYS A 55 -5.56 -38.35 24.31
C LYS A 55 -6.07 -39.29 25.44
N PRO A 56 -6.19 -38.88 26.72
CA PRO A 56 -7.44 -38.30 27.28
C PRO A 56 -7.21 -37.15 28.31
N GLU A 57 -8.08 -36.12 28.39
CA GLU A 57 -9.21 -35.93 29.37
C GLU A 57 -8.66 -35.59 30.78
N ASP A 58 -9.22 -34.71 31.63
CA ASP A 58 -10.55 -34.13 31.78
C ASP A 58 -10.47 -33.01 32.85
N GLU A 59 -11.63 -32.46 33.21
CA GLU A 59 -11.99 -31.75 34.46
C GLU A 59 -12.14 -30.22 34.37
N ALA A 60 -13.41 -29.87 34.19
CA ALA A 60 -14.05 -28.60 34.47
C ALA A 60 -13.94 -28.18 35.96
N THR A 61 -14.12 -26.89 36.23
CA THR A 61 -15.12 -26.44 37.22
C THR A 61 -15.39 -24.95 37.09
N VAL A 62 -16.64 -24.61 37.32
CA VAL A 62 -17.31 -23.33 37.05
C VAL A 62 -18.00 -22.89 38.35
N LYS A 63 -18.18 -21.55 38.48
CA LYS A 63 -19.06 -20.80 39.40
C LYS A 63 -18.59 -20.59 40.86
N ASN A 64 -18.56 -19.33 41.29
CA ASN A 64 -19.73 -18.80 42.00
C ASN A 64 -19.76 -17.26 42.09
N GLU A 65 -20.99 -16.76 41.97
CA GLU A 65 -21.45 -15.38 42.10
C GLU A 65 -21.74 -15.05 43.57
N ASN A 66 -21.60 -13.78 43.95
CA ASN A 66 -22.37 -13.06 44.97
C ASN A 66 -21.74 -11.66 45.18
N SER A 67 -22.43 -10.60 45.54
CA SER A 67 -23.83 -10.17 45.49
C SER A 67 -23.79 -8.66 45.84
N ALA A 68 -24.77 -7.93 45.31
CA ALA A 68 -25.03 -6.49 45.45
C ALA A 68 -24.86 -5.88 46.86
N SER A 69 -24.44 -4.61 46.97
CA SER A 69 -25.34 -3.44 47.06
C SER A 69 -24.63 -2.15 47.54
N THR A 70 -25.10 -1.02 46.96
CA THR A 70 -25.33 0.32 47.57
C THR A 70 -24.20 1.31 47.88
N GLU A 71 -24.33 2.45 47.17
CA GLU A 71 -24.34 3.85 47.66
C GLU A 71 -23.03 4.65 47.76
N ASN A 72 -23.00 5.71 46.93
CA ASN A 72 -22.07 6.84 46.93
C ASN A 72 -22.20 7.69 48.21
N PRO A 73 -21.15 8.45 48.56
CA PRO A 73 -21.28 9.90 48.36
C PRO A 73 -20.06 10.57 47.72
N GLU A 74 -20.30 11.80 47.33
CA GLU A 74 -19.57 12.70 46.44
C GLU A 74 -18.26 13.28 47.02
N GLY A 75 -17.34 13.63 46.10
CA GLY A 75 -16.52 14.85 46.17
C GLY A 75 -15.12 14.75 46.77
N ASP A 76 -14.08 14.82 45.93
CA ASP A 76 -13.03 15.86 46.03
C ASP A 76 -12.11 15.77 44.79
N ASP A 77 -12.00 16.89 44.07
CA ASP A 77 -11.11 17.07 42.91
C ASP A 77 -9.64 17.00 43.34
N LYS A 78 -8.93 15.97 42.87
CA LYS A 78 -7.46 16.04 42.70
C LYS A 78 -7.09 15.43 41.36
N GLU A 79 -6.71 16.30 40.44
CA GLU A 79 -5.92 15.99 39.25
C GLU A 79 -4.66 15.23 39.68
N GLU A 80 -4.69 13.91 39.53
CA GLU A 80 -3.48 13.12 39.44
C GLU A 80 -3.05 13.12 37.98
N GLU A 81 -2.09 14.00 37.66
CA GLU A 81 -1.19 13.82 36.52
C GLU A 81 -0.53 12.45 36.65
N LYS A 82 -1.18 11.42 36.10
CA LYS A 82 -0.56 10.15 35.83
C LYS A 82 0.38 10.39 34.64
N GLN A 83 1.56 10.91 34.96
CA GLN A 83 2.72 10.81 34.09
C GLN A 83 2.98 9.30 33.89
N GLU A 84 2.37 8.74 32.86
CA GLU A 84 2.80 7.47 32.30
C GLU A 84 4.19 7.71 31.73
N GLN A 85 5.16 7.51 32.61
CA GLN A 85 6.51 7.11 32.26
C GLN A 85 6.39 5.85 31.42
N SER A 86 6.21 6.02 30.10
CA SER A 86 6.22 4.93 29.15
C SER A 86 7.67 4.45 29.08
N GLU A 87 7.97 3.51 29.97
CA GLU A 87 9.04 2.54 29.82
C GLU A 87 9.14 2.19 28.34
N SER A 88 10.28 2.50 27.72
CA SER A 88 10.53 2.36 26.28
C SER A 88 10.57 0.87 25.93
N LYS A 89 9.39 0.23 25.92
CA LYS A 89 9.17 -1.01 25.19
C LYS A 89 9.35 -0.63 23.73
N SER A 90 10.47 -1.10 23.16
CA SER A 90 10.67 -1.06 21.72
C SER A 90 9.39 -1.59 21.06
N SER A 91 8.69 -0.74 20.31
CA SER A 91 7.50 -1.16 19.58
C SER A 91 7.92 -2.03 18.41
N GLU A 92 7.08 -2.98 17.98
CA GLU A 92 7.37 -3.84 16.80
C GLU A 92 7.65 -3.03 15.51
N HIS A 93 7.30 -1.75 15.51
CA HIS A 93 7.48 -0.79 14.43
C HIS A 93 8.79 0.03 14.52
N ASP A 94 9.58 -0.15 15.57
CA ASP A 94 10.82 0.58 15.76
C ASP A 94 11.85 0.18 14.68
N GLY A 95 12.44 1.18 14.03
CA GLY A 95 13.31 0.96 12.86
C GLY A 95 12.60 0.42 11.60
N LYS A 96 11.26 0.47 11.52
CA LYS A 96 10.49 0.08 10.32
C LYS A 96 10.01 1.30 9.56
N TYR A 97 9.97 1.17 8.23
CA TYR A 97 9.50 2.24 7.36
C TYR A 97 7.99 2.17 7.12
N PHE A 98 7.39 3.35 6.91
CA PHE A 98 6.01 3.46 6.44
C PHE A 98 5.88 2.99 4.98
N VAL A 99 4.71 2.48 4.62
CA VAL A 99 4.47 1.96 3.26
C VAL A 99 3.81 3.03 2.38
N ILE A 100 4.27 3.13 1.14
CA ILE A 100 3.65 3.93 0.06
C ILE A 100 3.15 3.03 -1.09
N PRO A 101 2.26 3.49 -1.99
CA PRO A 101 1.77 2.75 -3.16
C PRO A 101 2.84 1.99 -3.96
N ARG A 102 4.00 2.61 -4.17
CA ARG A 102 5.15 1.99 -4.86
C ARG A 102 5.76 0.80 -4.12
N GLY A 103 5.41 0.59 -2.86
CA GLY A 103 5.76 -0.59 -2.11
C GLY A 103 5.23 -1.85 -2.80
N LYS A 104 5.81 -3.01 -2.45
CA LYS A 104 5.38 -4.30 -3.00
C LYS A 104 4.86 -5.19 -1.88
N ALA A 105 3.69 -5.78 -2.10
CA ALA A 105 3.12 -6.80 -1.22
C ALA A 105 3.57 -8.20 -1.67
N MET A 106 3.64 -9.13 -0.72
CA MET A 106 3.95 -10.54 -0.98
C MET A 106 2.91 -11.42 -0.31
N CYS A 107 2.30 -12.32 -1.06
CA CYS A 107 1.48 -13.40 -0.51
C CYS A 107 2.31 -14.68 -0.44
N ASN A 108 2.34 -15.35 0.70
CA ASN A 108 3.08 -16.61 0.87
C ASN A 108 2.57 -17.79 0.02
N LYS A 109 1.42 -17.64 -0.64
CA LYS A 109 0.84 -18.63 -1.57
C LYS A 109 0.79 -18.14 -3.02
N GLY A 110 1.23 -16.91 -3.27
CA GLY A 110 1.25 -16.27 -4.58
C GLY A 110 2.63 -16.30 -5.24
N THR A 111 2.70 -15.91 -6.50
CA THR A 111 3.93 -15.85 -7.30
C THR A 111 4.27 -14.45 -7.81
N ALA A 112 3.33 -13.50 -7.72
CA ALA A 112 3.55 -12.10 -8.11
C ALA A 112 3.58 -11.15 -6.90
N PHE A 113 4.19 -9.99 -7.11
CA PHE A 113 4.41 -8.95 -6.09
C PHE A 113 3.76 -7.63 -6.51
N PRO A 114 2.45 -7.45 -6.27
CA PRO A 114 1.74 -6.27 -6.71
C PRO A 114 2.09 -5.04 -5.86
N ASN A 115 1.78 -3.87 -6.40
CA ASN A 115 1.88 -2.60 -5.70
C ASN A 115 0.65 -2.33 -4.83
N PHE A 116 0.81 -1.50 -3.80
CA PHE A 116 -0.32 -1.06 -2.98
C PHE A 116 -1.15 -0.02 -3.72
N LYS A 117 -2.45 0.05 -3.42
CA LYS A 117 -3.34 1.10 -3.92
C LYS A 117 -4.08 1.74 -2.77
N VAL A 118 -3.82 3.04 -2.58
CA VAL A 118 -4.48 3.85 -1.56
C VAL A 118 -5.87 4.27 -2.06
N THR A 119 -6.88 3.94 -1.27
CA THR A 119 -8.30 4.24 -1.47
C THR A 119 -8.89 4.99 -0.27
N SER A 120 -8.19 4.98 0.85
CA SER A 120 -8.62 5.53 2.13
C SER A 120 -8.60 7.06 2.20
N HIS A 121 -7.67 7.71 1.50
CA HIS A 121 -7.50 9.17 1.48
C HIS A 121 -6.68 9.67 0.28
N GLN A 122 -6.58 10.99 0.14
CA GLN A 122 -5.74 11.68 -0.86
C GLN A 122 -4.98 12.88 -0.25
N LYS A 123 -4.72 12.87 1.07
CA LYS A 123 -4.24 14.06 1.80
C LYS A 123 -2.82 13.96 2.34
N HIS A 124 -2.36 12.77 2.74
CA HIS A 124 -1.06 12.63 3.39
C HIS A 124 -0.09 11.85 2.50
N TYR A 125 1.06 12.45 2.25
CA TYR A 125 2.12 11.94 1.37
C TYR A 125 3.40 11.81 2.19
N TRP A 126 4.14 10.71 2.00
CA TRP A 126 5.43 10.48 2.64
C TRP A 126 6.57 10.94 1.72
N ASN A 127 7.44 11.80 2.24
CA ASN A 127 8.65 12.29 1.55
C ASN A 127 8.40 12.89 0.16
N ASP A 128 7.24 13.52 -0.04
CA ASP A 128 6.89 14.14 -1.31
C ASP A 128 6.20 15.49 -1.08
N ALA A 129 6.77 16.53 -1.70
CA ALA A 129 6.26 17.89 -1.65
C ALA A 129 5.23 18.17 -2.76
N GLU A 130 5.28 17.40 -3.85
CA GLU A 130 4.44 17.64 -5.04
C GLU A 130 3.03 17.02 -4.91
N GLY A 131 2.83 16.13 -3.94
CA GLY A 131 1.54 15.48 -3.68
C GLY A 131 1.19 14.43 -4.74
N GLN A 132 2.18 13.74 -5.28
CA GLN A 132 2.01 12.66 -6.24
C GLN A 132 1.34 11.45 -5.59
N ALA A 133 0.35 10.88 -6.27
CA ALA A 133 -0.47 9.78 -5.74
C ALA A 133 0.34 8.54 -5.30
N ASP A 134 1.54 8.34 -5.87
CA ASP A 134 2.43 7.22 -5.58
C ASP A 134 3.11 7.27 -4.21
N TYR A 135 3.10 8.45 -3.56
CA TYR A 135 3.68 8.70 -2.24
C TYR A 135 2.63 8.76 -1.12
N LEU A 136 1.36 8.50 -1.43
CA LEU A 136 0.30 8.48 -0.42
C LEU A 136 0.62 7.50 0.72
N ALA A 137 0.28 7.88 1.94
CA ALA A 137 0.35 6.95 3.06
C ALA A 137 -0.62 5.77 2.88
N VAL A 138 -0.13 4.54 3.00
CA VAL A 138 -1.00 3.36 3.00
C VAL A 138 -1.53 3.13 4.42
N THR A 139 -2.83 2.90 4.54
CA THR A 139 -3.53 2.72 5.82
C THR A 139 -4.11 1.32 5.97
N GLU A 140 -4.59 1.02 7.18
CA GLU A 140 -5.24 -0.27 7.51
C GLU A 140 -6.50 -0.62 6.70
N ASP A 141 -7.12 0.37 6.06
CA ASP A 141 -8.32 0.20 5.22
C ASP A 141 -7.98 -0.04 3.74
N ASP A 142 -6.72 0.08 3.34
CA ASP A 142 -6.29 -0.04 1.95
C ASP A 142 -6.09 -1.51 1.57
N LEU A 143 -7.19 -2.13 1.12
CA LEU A 143 -7.29 -3.55 0.82
C LEU A 143 -7.22 -3.84 -0.69
N THR A 144 -6.78 -2.88 -1.50
CA THR A 144 -6.68 -3.04 -2.95
C THR A 144 -5.23 -2.93 -3.42
N PHE A 145 -4.93 -3.61 -4.52
CA PHE A 145 -3.59 -3.68 -5.09
C PHE A 145 -3.61 -3.29 -6.57
N ASN A 146 -2.43 -2.99 -7.12
CA ASN A 146 -2.23 -2.68 -8.52
C ASN A 146 -1.22 -3.68 -9.13
N PRO A 147 -1.58 -4.44 -10.18
CA PRO A 147 -2.90 -4.51 -10.83
C PRO A 147 -3.98 -5.14 -9.94
N PRO A 148 -5.27 -4.79 -10.14
CA PRO A 148 -6.38 -5.34 -9.35
C PRO A 148 -6.77 -6.77 -9.76
N ALA A 149 -6.56 -7.12 -11.04
CA ALA A 149 -6.83 -8.46 -11.54
C ALA A 149 -5.67 -9.39 -11.18
N ALA A 150 -5.98 -10.50 -10.49
CA ALA A 150 -4.99 -11.49 -10.05
C ALA A 150 -3.73 -10.89 -9.41
N PRO A 151 -3.87 -10.10 -8.32
CA PRO A 151 -2.78 -9.27 -7.80
C PRO A 151 -1.54 -10.08 -7.43
N PHE A 152 -1.71 -11.31 -6.94
CA PHE A 152 -0.61 -12.19 -6.55
C PHE A 152 -0.27 -13.28 -7.58
N GLY A 153 -0.69 -13.14 -8.84
CA GLY A 153 -0.35 -14.09 -9.91
C GLY A 153 -1.06 -15.44 -9.73
N SER A 154 -0.32 -16.54 -9.80
CA SER A 154 -0.84 -17.89 -9.54
C SER A 154 -0.96 -18.17 -8.04
N CYS A 155 -2.06 -18.80 -7.61
CA CYS A 155 -2.32 -19.10 -6.21
C CYS A 155 -2.23 -20.60 -5.93
N SER A 156 -1.35 -20.98 -5.00
CA SER A 156 -1.15 -22.38 -4.59
C SER A 156 -2.40 -22.99 -3.96
N VAL A 157 -3.19 -22.21 -3.22
CA VAL A 157 -4.44 -22.69 -2.61
C VAL A 157 -5.51 -22.98 -3.67
N LYS A 158 -5.42 -22.32 -4.84
CA LYS A 158 -6.31 -22.56 -5.98
C LYS A 158 -5.69 -23.49 -7.02
N ASN A 159 -4.78 -24.38 -6.62
CA ASN A 159 -4.15 -25.35 -7.52
C ASN A 159 -3.41 -24.68 -8.71
N GLY A 160 -2.79 -23.52 -8.48
CA GLY A 160 -2.04 -22.77 -9.50
C GLY A 160 -2.89 -21.84 -10.38
N ASN A 161 -4.22 -21.83 -10.20
CA ASN A 161 -5.08 -20.89 -10.92
C ASN A 161 -4.82 -19.42 -10.52
N PRO A 162 -5.22 -18.45 -11.37
CA PRO A 162 -5.08 -17.03 -11.05
C PRO A 162 -5.67 -16.66 -9.68
N CYS A 163 -4.95 -15.83 -8.95
CA CYS A 163 -5.32 -15.37 -7.63
C CYS A 163 -6.65 -14.58 -7.70
N THR A 164 -7.62 -14.93 -6.87
CA THR A 164 -8.86 -14.15 -6.72
C THR A 164 -8.89 -13.52 -5.34
N PHE A 165 -7.83 -12.78 -5.00
CA PHE A 165 -7.61 -12.22 -3.66
C PHE A 165 -8.89 -11.66 -3.04
N ALA A 166 -9.15 -12.05 -1.80
CA ALA A 166 -10.25 -11.55 -0.98
C ALA A 166 -9.71 -11.25 0.42
N PRO A 167 -9.76 -10.00 0.92
CA PRO A 167 -9.26 -9.66 2.24
C PRO A 167 -10.07 -10.33 3.35
N ALA A 168 -9.40 -10.75 4.42
CA ALA A 168 -10.02 -11.23 5.66
C ALA A 168 -9.90 -10.14 6.73
N GLY A 169 -10.80 -9.15 6.66
CA GLY A 169 -10.78 -7.99 7.55
C GLY A 169 -9.80 -6.90 7.11
N LYS A 170 -9.28 -6.15 8.08
CA LYS A 170 -8.31 -5.07 7.88
C LYS A 170 -6.87 -5.56 8.05
N TRP A 171 -5.91 -4.72 7.70
CA TRP A 171 -4.50 -4.99 8.04
C TRP A 171 -4.31 -5.13 9.55
N GLN A 172 -3.49 -6.09 9.92
CA GLN A 172 -3.06 -6.38 11.27
C GLN A 172 -1.70 -5.74 11.53
N LYS A 173 -1.44 -5.40 12.80
CA LYS A 173 -0.24 -4.68 13.21
C LYS A 173 -0.01 -3.39 12.38
N PRO A 174 -1.02 -2.51 12.20
CA PRO A 174 -0.73 -1.16 11.73
C PRO A 174 -0.06 -0.38 12.87
N TYR A 175 0.65 0.70 12.53
CA TYR A 175 1.25 1.56 13.55
C TYR A 175 0.22 2.53 14.11
N GLU A 176 -0.36 2.19 15.26
CA GLU A 176 -1.48 2.93 15.85
C GLU A 176 -1.14 4.36 16.31
N LYS A 177 0.15 4.65 16.54
CA LYS A 177 0.60 5.99 16.99
C LYS A 177 0.53 7.03 15.87
N VAL A 178 0.59 6.62 14.61
CA VAL A 178 0.51 7.54 13.45
C VAL A 178 -0.76 7.24 12.68
N LYS A 179 -1.67 8.23 12.65
CA LYS A 179 -2.97 8.10 12.02
C LYS A 179 -3.17 9.16 10.96
N VAL A 180 -3.62 8.74 9.79
CA VAL A 180 -4.08 9.63 8.71
C VAL A 180 -5.59 9.55 8.65
N MET A 181 -6.26 10.69 8.84
CA MET A 181 -7.72 10.76 8.88
C MET A 181 -8.36 9.76 9.87
N GLY A 182 -7.70 9.54 11.00
CA GLY A 182 -8.16 8.60 12.03
C GLY A 182 -7.84 7.11 11.77
N LYS A 183 -7.19 6.79 10.65
CA LYS A 183 -6.80 5.42 10.26
C LYS A 183 -5.32 5.20 10.47
N SER A 184 -4.96 4.05 11.04
CA SER A 184 -3.57 3.73 11.37
C SER A 184 -2.75 3.42 10.11
N CYS A 185 -1.52 3.93 10.05
CA CYS A 185 -0.63 3.74 8.89
C CYS A 185 0.05 2.36 8.91
N LEU A 186 0.29 1.81 7.72
CA LEU A 186 1.03 0.56 7.57
C LEU A 186 2.54 0.78 7.67
N THR A 187 3.21 -0.24 8.19
CA THR A 187 4.67 -0.36 8.21
C THR A 187 5.08 -1.72 7.66
N GLU A 188 6.37 -1.96 7.54
CA GLU A 188 6.90 -3.27 7.11
C GLU A 188 6.48 -4.45 8.00
N ALA A 189 6.09 -4.19 9.25
CA ALA A 189 5.60 -5.21 10.18
C ALA A 189 4.11 -5.58 9.96
N SER A 190 3.39 -4.81 9.14
CA SER A 190 1.96 -4.99 8.93
C SER A 190 1.66 -6.22 8.06
N GLU A 191 0.61 -6.95 8.44
CA GLU A 191 0.22 -8.22 7.81
C GLU A 191 -1.27 -8.20 7.44
N LEU A 192 -1.65 -8.84 6.34
CA LEU A 192 -3.05 -8.99 5.94
C LEU A 192 -3.36 -10.46 5.64
N MET A 193 -4.51 -10.93 6.11
CA MET A 193 -4.96 -12.29 5.85
C MET A 193 -5.86 -12.33 4.60
N CYS A 194 -5.72 -13.37 3.79
CA CYS A 194 -6.60 -13.64 2.66
C CYS A 194 -7.66 -14.67 3.05
N SER A 195 -8.94 -14.39 2.79
CA SER A 195 -10.07 -15.28 3.10
C SER A 195 -10.02 -16.60 2.32
N ILE A 196 -9.35 -16.62 1.16
CA ILE A 196 -9.12 -17.84 0.38
C ILE A 196 -8.04 -18.72 1.02
N GLY A 197 -7.16 -18.13 1.81
CA GLY A 197 -5.96 -18.75 2.35
C GLY A 197 -4.70 -18.04 1.86
N GLY A 198 -3.80 -17.79 2.79
CA GLY A 198 -2.55 -17.06 2.55
C GLY A 198 -2.41 -15.88 3.49
N LYS A 199 -1.15 -15.58 3.81
CA LYS A 199 -0.73 -14.41 4.58
C LYS A 199 0.00 -13.47 3.63
N ILE A 200 -0.40 -12.21 3.66
CA ILE A 200 0.17 -11.13 2.88
C ILE A 200 1.02 -10.28 3.81
N THR A 201 2.26 -10.03 3.42
CA THR A 201 3.20 -9.17 4.14
C THR A 201 3.72 -8.08 3.21
N VAL A 202 4.29 -7.03 3.80
CA VAL A 202 4.99 -5.99 3.06
C VAL A 202 6.37 -6.53 2.68
N MET A 203 6.68 -6.62 1.39
CA MET A 203 8.01 -7.02 0.90
C MET A 203 8.94 -5.83 0.76
N LYS A 204 8.42 -4.70 0.26
CA LYS A 204 9.15 -3.44 0.13
C LYS A 204 8.23 -2.30 0.53
N HIS A 205 8.71 -1.40 1.39
CA HIS A 205 7.95 -0.22 1.80
C HIS A 205 7.76 0.80 0.66
N GLY A 206 8.67 0.82 -0.32
CA GLY A 206 8.54 1.58 -1.57
C GLY A 206 9.12 2.99 -1.54
N GLN A 207 9.41 3.52 -0.36
CA GLN A 207 10.12 4.79 -0.23
C GLN A 207 11.57 4.63 -0.73
N GLN A 208 12.08 5.64 -1.40
CA GLN A 208 13.49 5.72 -1.78
C GLN A 208 14.09 6.95 -1.11
N SER A 209 15.29 6.80 -0.54
CA SER A 209 16.09 7.95 -0.15
C SER A 209 16.77 8.47 -1.40
N GLU A 210 16.31 9.62 -1.90
CA GLU A 210 16.93 10.29 -3.02
C GLU A 210 17.92 11.34 -2.49
N ALA A 211 19.04 11.53 -3.21
CA ALA A 211 19.93 12.62 -2.90
C ALA A 211 19.21 13.92 -3.25
N GLY A 212 18.87 14.71 -2.24
CA GLY A 212 18.20 15.99 -2.42
C GLY A 212 19.12 17.03 -3.05
N LYS A 213 18.54 18.15 -3.50
CA LYS A 213 19.27 19.30 -4.05
C LYS A 213 20.40 19.76 -3.12
N SER A 214 20.15 19.81 -1.81
CA SER A 214 21.17 20.14 -0.80
C SER A 214 22.38 19.21 -0.84
N ASN A 215 22.17 17.91 -1.04
CA ASN A 215 23.27 16.95 -1.11
C ASN A 215 24.14 17.20 -2.35
N ALA A 216 23.55 17.67 -3.45
CA ALA A 216 24.29 18.06 -4.64
C ALA A 216 25.07 19.37 -4.43
N ILE A 217 24.46 20.36 -3.78
CA ILE A 217 25.09 21.64 -3.46
C ILE A 217 26.27 21.45 -2.49
N ASP A 218 26.09 20.63 -1.46
CA ASP A 218 27.08 20.37 -0.41
C ASP A 218 28.23 19.44 -0.85
N ALA A 219 28.06 18.71 -1.96
CA ALA A 219 29.10 17.81 -2.45
C ALA A 219 30.33 18.57 -2.97
N ASN A 220 31.54 18.02 -2.80
CA ASN A 220 32.76 18.65 -3.26
C ASN A 220 32.90 18.54 -4.79
N SER A 221 32.98 19.68 -5.49
CA SER A 221 33.02 19.73 -6.96
C SER A 221 34.22 18.99 -7.55
N ALA A 222 35.42 19.15 -6.96
CA ALA A 222 36.62 18.48 -7.45
C ALA A 222 36.52 16.95 -7.35
N GLU A 223 35.86 16.42 -6.32
CA GLU A 223 35.64 14.97 -6.20
C GLU A 223 34.62 14.46 -7.22
N GLN A 224 33.55 15.23 -7.45
CA GLN A 224 32.51 14.87 -8.42
C GLN A 224 33.02 14.92 -9.86
N GLU A 225 33.88 15.88 -10.21
CA GLU A 225 34.53 15.96 -11.53
C GLU A 225 35.52 14.81 -11.78
N ILE A 226 36.22 14.33 -10.74
CA ILE A 226 37.07 13.14 -10.87
C ILE A 226 36.23 11.89 -11.16
N LEU A 227 35.07 11.77 -10.52
CA LEU A 227 34.16 10.63 -10.71
C LEU A 227 33.38 10.72 -12.02
N ASN A 228 32.99 11.93 -12.42
CA ASN A 228 32.18 12.21 -13.59
C ASN A 228 32.79 13.35 -14.45
N PRO A 229 33.88 13.08 -15.19
CA PRO A 229 34.67 14.09 -15.90
C PRO A 229 33.97 14.73 -17.12
N VAL A 230 32.72 14.33 -17.40
CA VAL A 230 31.92 14.90 -18.50
C VAL A 230 31.03 16.04 -18.00
N VAL A 231 30.72 16.07 -16.70
CA VAL A 231 29.83 17.06 -16.10
C VAL A 231 30.69 18.10 -15.38
N ASP A 232 30.53 19.37 -15.76
CA ASP A 232 30.99 20.50 -14.96
C ASP A 232 30.08 20.60 -13.74
N TYR A 233 30.64 20.30 -12.56
CA TYR A 233 29.82 20.18 -11.35
C TYR A 233 29.46 21.54 -10.77
N ASP A 234 30.29 22.56 -11.01
CA ASP A 234 30.01 23.92 -10.56
C ASP A 234 28.84 24.51 -11.37
N GLU A 235 28.84 24.34 -12.70
CA GLU A 235 27.69 24.75 -13.55
C GLU A 235 26.40 24.02 -13.13
N PHE A 236 26.47 22.72 -12.86
CA PHE A 236 25.33 21.93 -12.39
C PHE A 236 24.75 22.41 -11.06
N LYS A 237 25.58 22.86 -10.12
CA LYS A 237 25.11 23.41 -8.84
C LYS A 237 24.34 24.71 -9.03
N GLU A 238 24.87 25.61 -9.86
CA GLU A 238 24.24 26.90 -10.17
C GLU A 238 22.84 26.68 -10.77
N GLU A 239 22.70 25.73 -11.71
CA GLU A 239 21.39 25.38 -12.27
C GLU A 239 20.39 24.86 -11.22
N ILE A 240 20.85 24.08 -10.23
CA ILE A 240 19.98 23.56 -9.16
C ILE A 240 19.50 24.67 -8.23
N GLU A 241 20.40 25.58 -7.83
CA GLU A 241 20.08 26.71 -6.95
C GLU A 241 19.11 27.69 -7.60
N GLU A 242 19.34 28.08 -8.86
CA GLU A 242 18.44 28.97 -9.60
C GLU A 242 17.03 28.38 -9.77
N ASN A 243 16.90 27.05 -9.86
CA ASN A 243 15.61 26.39 -9.93
C ASN A 243 14.82 26.40 -8.61
N ASP A 244 15.50 26.50 -7.46
CA ASP A 244 14.84 26.58 -6.15
C ASP A 244 14.25 27.96 -5.89
N ASP A 245 14.98 29.03 -6.26
CA ASP A 245 14.53 30.42 -6.08
C ASP A 245 13.31 30.78 -6.92
N ARG A 246 13.12 30.13 -8.08
CA ARG A 246 11.97 30.39 -8.98
C ARG A 246 10.64 29.83 -8.50
N HIS A 247 10.60 29.10 -7.38
CA HIS A 247 9.38 28.49 -6.81
C HIS A 247 8.97 29.09 -5.45
N ALA A 248 9.60 30.18 -5.02
CA ALA A 248 9.37 30.82 -3.73
C ALA A 248 8.35 31.99 -3.73
N TRP A 249 7.41 32.08 -4.70
CA TRP A 249 6.43 33.17 -4.80
C TRP A 249 4.97 32.70 -4.76
#